data_AF-A0A2T2U408-F1
#
_entry.id   AF-A0A2T2U408-F1
#
_cell.length_a   1.000
_cell.length_b   1.000
_cell.length_c   1.000
_cell.angle_alpha   90.00
_cell.angle_beta   90.00
_cell.angle_gamma   90.00
#
_symmetry.space_group_name_H-M   'P 1'
#
loop_
_entity.id
_entity.type
_entity.pdbx_description
1 polymer ?
#
loop_
_entity_poly.entity_id
_entity_poly.type
_entity_poly.pdbx_seq_one_letter_code
_entity_poly.pdbx_strand_id
1 'polypeptide(L)'
;MFDMRRARLVWYGLLAGTSSLLLFALLPPFLPAEMQPVVRQCLAPVCHQLPARSPHMGGVPIAVCDRCSGIYLGLVIGVSLTGWGHGLWAALGRHGRYLLLGSLVPLGLDWIGPVLGLWSNGPLSRALTGLLFGSIAASYVTDRLLRRVARTASLEGPGQS
;
A
#
# COMPACT_ATOMS: atom_id res chain seq x y z
N MET A 1 -25.56 17.12 -9.49
CA MET A 1 -25.14 15.71 -9.37
C MET A 1 -23.62 15.73 -9.18
N PHE A 2 -23.11 15.39 -7.98
CA PHE A 2 -21.67 15.29 -7.74
C PHE A 2 -21.01 14.55 -8.91
N ASP A 3 -19.85 15.00 -9.40
CA ASP A 3 -19.12 14.29 -10.46
C ASP A 3 -18.49 13.00 -9.89
N MET A 4 -19.38 12.06 -9.59
CA MET A 4 -19.11 10.72 -9.09
C MET A 4 -18.24 9.94 -10.08
N ARG A 5 -18.24 10.34 -11.36
CA ARG A 5 -17.49 9.69 -12.43
C ARG A 5 -16.00 9.98 -12.29
N ARG A 6 -15.59 11.23 -12.10
CA ARG A 6 -14.16 11.57 -11.88
C ARG A 6 -13.60 10.91 -10.62
N ALA A 7 -14.32 10.97 -9.51
CA ALA A 7 -13.89 10.31 -8.27
C ALA A 7 -13.74 8.79 -8.43
N ARG A 8 -14.69 8.13 -9.09
CA ARG A 8 -14.59 6.69 -9.40
C ARG A 8 -13.42 6.36 -10.30
N LEU A 9 -13.15 7.16 -11.34
CA LEU A 9 -12.00 6.95 -12.22
C LEU A 9 -10.67 7.02 -11.46
N VAL A 10 -10.53 8.01 -10.57
CA VAL A 10 -9.34 8.13 -9.71
C VAL A 10 -9.22 6.92 -8.79
N TRP A 11 -10.32 6.49 -8.17
CA TRP A 11 -10.33 5.30 -7.32
C TRP A 11 -9.92 4.03 -8.08
N TYR A 12 -10.51 3.77 -9.25
CA TYR A 12 -10.13 2.63 -10.09
C TYR A 12 -8.67 2.72 -10.54
N GLY A 13 -8.16 3.91 -10.87
CA GLY A 13 -6.75 4.12 -11.21
C GLY A 13 -5.82 3.77 -10.05
N LEU A 14 -6.15 4.20 -8.83
CA LEU A 14 -5.39 3.85 -7.61
C LEU A 14 -5.43 2.34 -7.34
N LEU A 15 -6.60 1.72 -7.51
CA LEU A 15 -6.76 0.28 -7.28
C LEU A 15 -5.96 -0.53 -8.30
N ALA A 16 -6.05 -0.14 -9.59
CA ALA A 16 -5.29 -0.77 -10.66
C ALA A 16 -3.77 -0.59 -10.45
N GLY A 17 -3.33 0.61 -10.07
CA GLY A 17 -1.92 0.89 -9.80
C GLY A 17 -1.36 0.07 -8.63
N THR A 18 -2.04 0.06 -7.48
CA THR A 18 -1.60 -0.71 -6.30
C THR A 18 -1.66 -2.22 -6.55
N SER A 19 -2.69 -2.71 -7.23
CA SER A 19 -2.81 -4.13 -7.59
C SER A 19 -1.74 -4.56 -8.59
N SER A 20 -1.44 -3.72 -9.59
CA SER A 20 -0.37 -3.99 -10.57
C SER A 20 1.00 -4.07 -9.89
N LEU A 21 1.28 -3.19 -8.94
CA LEU A 21 2.51 -3.22 -8.15
C LEU A 21 2.63 -4.52 -7.33
N LEU A 22 1.55 -4.94 -6.65
CA LEU A 22 1.52 -6.19 -5.90
C LEU A 22 1.75 -7.40 -6.83
N LEU A 23 1.02 -7.47 -7.94
CA LEU A 23 1.15 -8.56 -8.91
C LEU A 23 2.55 -8.61 -9.51
N PHE A 24 3.13 -7.46 -9.86
CA PHE A 24 4.50 -7.38 -10.36
C PHE A 24 5.52 -7.90 -9.33
N ALA A 25 5.34 -7.60 -8.05
CA ALA A 25 6.20 -8.11 -6.99
C ALA A 25 6.08 -9.64 -6.79
N LEU A 26 4.89 -10.20 -7.00
CA LEU A 26 4.59 -11.63 -6.91
C LEU A 26 4.99 -12.43 -8.17
N LEU A 27 5.37 -11.76 -9.25
CA LEU A 27 5.59 -12.36 -10.57
C LEU A 27 6.77 -13.36 -10.67
N PRO A 28 7.93 -13.19 -9.98
CA PRO A 28 9.12 -14.01 -10.27
C PRO A 28 8.94 -15.53 -10.24
N PRO A 29 8.21 -16.15 -9.28
CA PRO A 29 7.98 -17.60 -9.27
C PRO A 29 7.24 -18.14 -10.49
N PHE A 30 6.56 -17.28 -11.25
CA PHE A 30 5.80 -17.64 -12.45
C PHE A 30 6.56 -17.34 -13.75
N LEU A 31 7.79 -16.80 -13.65
CA LEU A 31 8.63 -16.50 -14.80
C LEU A 31 9.73 -17.55 -14.99
N PRO A 32 10.22 -17.72 -16.23
CA PRO A 32 11.47 -18.43 -16.49
C PRO A 32 12.61 -17.86 -15.64
N ALA A 33 13.54 -18.72 -15.22
CA ALA A 33 14.61 -18.36 -14.29
C ALA A 33 15.44 -17.16 -14.79
N GLU A 34 15.66 -17.07 -16.10
CA GLU A 34 16.37 -15.99 -16.78
C GLU A 34 15.66 -14.61 -16.69
N MET A 35 14.32 -14.59 -16.52
CA MET A 35 13.54 -13.35 -16.46
C MET A 35 13.31 -12.86 -15.02
N GLN A 36 13.46 -13.71 -14.01
CA GLN A 36 13.26 -13.34 -12.60
C GLN A 36 14.12 -12.14 -12.16
N PRO A 37 15.42 -12.02 -12.54
CA PRO A 37 16.26 -10.89 -12.15
C PRO A 37 15.75 -9.54 -12.67
N VAL A 38 15.05 -9.52 -13.82
CA VAL A 38 14.53 -8.27 -14.41
C VAL A 38 13.53 -7.63 -13.45
N VAL A 39 12.55 -8.41 -12.97
CA VAL A 39 11.56 -7.94 -12.01
C VAL A 39 12.22 -7.50 -10.69
N ARG A 40 13.20 -8.27 -10.22
CA ARG A 40 13.97 -7.95 -9.01
C ARG A 40 14.74 -6.63 -9.15
N GLN A 41 15.39 -6.39 -10.28
CA GLN A 41 16.13 -5.15 -10.52
C GLN A 41 15.21 -3.92 -10.50
N CYS A 42 14.01 -4.02 -11.07
CA CYS A 42 13.02 -2.94 -11.02
C CYS A 42 12.61 -2.57 -9.57
N LEU A 43 12.60 -3.54 -8.65
CA LEU A 43 12.20 -3.34 -7.25
C LEU A 43 13.37 -3.19 -6.28
N ALA A 44 14.61 -3.32 -6.75
CA ALA A 44 15.82 -3.22 -5.93
C ALA A 44 16.01 -1.82 -5.27
N PRO A 45 15.63 -0.69 -5.91
CA PRO A 45 15.71 0.62 -5.26
C PRO A 45 14.79 0.77 -4.05
N VAL A 46 13.73 -0.05 -3.96
CA VAL A 46 12.69 0.05 -2.93
C VAL A 46 12.81 -1.05 -1.89
N CYS A 47 13.39 -2.21 -2.26
CA CYS A 47 13.51 -3.36 -1.39
C CYS A 47 14.88 -4.02 -1.53
N HIS A 48 15.47 -4.41 -0.40
CA HIS A 48 16.75 -5.13 -0.35
C HIS A 48 16.64 -6.60 -0.78
N GLN A 49 15.43 -7.16 -0.87
CA GLN A 49 15.15 -8.49 -1.44
C GLN A 49 15.97 -9.64 -0.86
N LEU A 50 16.32 -9.56 0.42
CA LEU A 50 17.05 -10.62 1.12
C LEU A 50 16.24 -11.92 1.05
N PRO A 51 16.77 -13.02 0.47
CA PRO A 51 16.03 -14.27 0.32
C PRO A 51 15.47 -14.78 1.66
N ALA A 52 16.29 -14.79 2.71
CA ALA A 52 15.88 -15.18 4.07
C ALA A 52 14.76 -14.33 4.70
N ARG A 53 14.41 -13.19 4.08
CA ARG A 53 13.33 -12.30 4.51
C ARG A 53 12.26 -12.10 3.44
N SER A 54 12.19 -12.99 2.45
CA SER A 54 11.22 -12.90 1.37
C SER A 54 10.31 -14.14 1.36
N PRO A 55 9.00 -13.98 1.10
CA PRO A 55 8.11 -15.12 0.90
C PRO A 55 8.57 -15.96 -0.30
N HIS A 56 8.47 -17.29 -0.18
CA HIS A 56 8.81 -18.21 -1.25
C HIS A 56 7.56 -18.90 -1.79
N MET A 57 7.49 -19.07 -3.11
CA MET A 57 6.48 -19.87 -3.78
C MET A 57 7.21 -20.90 -4.64
N GLY A 58 6.97 -22.19 -4.42
CA GLY A 58 7.68 -23.25 -5.15
C GLY A 58 9.21 -23.21 -5.00
N GLY A 59 9.71 -22.74 -3.85
CA GLY A 59 11.16 -22.58 -3.60
C GLY A 59 11.79 -21.33 -4.21
N VAL A 60 11.04 -20.52 -4.95
CA VAL A 60 11.51 -19.26 -5.53
C VAL A 60 11.02 -18.08 -4.67
N PRO A 61 11.90 -17.18 -4.19
CA PRO A 61 11.46 -16.00 -3.46
C PRO A 61 10.73 -15.03 -4.39
N ILE A 62 9.72 -14.33 -3.92
CA ILE A 62 9.13 -13.20 -4.68
C ILE A 62 10.10 -12.00 -4.73
N ALA A 63 9.79 -10.94 -5.47
CA ALA A 63 10.71 -9.81 -5.71
C ALA A 63 10.77 -8.79 -4.55
N VAL A 64 10.21 -9.10 -3.38
CA VAL A 64 10.17 -8.21 -2.21
C VAL A 64 10.21 -9.00 -0.90
N CYS A 65 10.62 -8.34 0.18
CA CYS A 65 10.66 -8.93 1.51
C CYS A 65 9.25 -9.05 2.15
N ASP A 66 9.13 -9.80 3.25
CA ASP A 66 7.87 -10.03 3.98
C ASP A 66 7.16 -8.70 4.33
N ARG A 67 7.95 -7.70 4.75
CA ARG A 67 7.43 -6.38 5.11
C ARG A 67 6.86 -5.65 3.92
N CYS A 68 7.62 -5.56 2.83
CA CYS A 68 7.16 -4.91 1.60
C CYS A 68 5.95 -5.64 1.00
N SER A 69 5.90 -6.97 1.11
CA SER A 69 4.74 -7.79 0.74
C SER A 69 3.50 -7.37 1.53
N GLY A 70 3.64 -7.25 2.86
CA GLY A 70 2.61 -6.73 3.73
C GLY A 70 2.16 -5.32 3.34
N ILE A 71 3.10 -4.40 3.12
CA ILE A 71 2.79 -3.03 2.69
C ILE A 71 2.00 -3.05 1.37
N TYR A 72 2.45 -3.76 0.34
CA TYR A 72 1.78 -3.76 -0.97
C TYR A 72 0.39 -4.37 -0.92
N LEU A 73 0.21 -5.47 -0.18
CA LEU A 73 -1.11 -6.04 0.09
C LEU A 73 -1.99 -5.05 0.87
N GLY A 74 -1.41 -4.38 1.87
CA GLY A 74 -2.08 -3.36 2.67
C GLY A 74 -2.54 -2.19 1.80
N LEU A 75 -1.72 -1.73 0.85
CA LEU A 75 -2.09 -0.67 -0.08
C LEU A 75 -3.35 -1.04 -0.87
N VAL A 76 -3.40 -2.25 -1.45
CA VAL A 76 -4.56 -2.76 -2.21
C VAL A 76 -5.80 -2.79 -1.31
N ILE A 77 -5.69 -3.35 -0.11
CA ILE A 77 -6.80 -3.41 0.85
C ILE A 77 -7.26 -1.99 1.23
N GLY A 78 -6.34 -1.09 1.56
CA GLY A 78 -6.64 0.27 1.96
C GLY A 78 -7.38 1.06 0.87
N VAL A 79 -6.92 0.99 -0.38
CA VAL A 79 -7.62 1.59 -1.52
C VAL A 79 -9.00 0.96 -1.67
N SER A 80 -9.09 -0.37 -1.66
CA SER A 80 -10.36 -1.09 -1.85
C SER A 80 -11.40 -0.68 -0.82
N LEU A 81 -11.04 -0.69 0.47
CA LEU A 81 -11.94 -0.33 1.58
C LEU A 81 -12.50 1.10 1.49
N THR A 82 -11.72 2.05 0.96
CA THR A 82 -12.21 3.43 0.79
C THR A 82 -13.27 3.58 -0.30
N GLY A 83 -13.36 2.65 -1.26
CA GLY A 83 -14.42 2.63 -2.26
C GLY A 83 -15.79 2.30 -1.67
N TRP A 84 -15.84 1.56 -0.56
CA TRP A 84 -17.08 1.15 0.12
C TRP A 84 -17.57 2.16 1.17
N GLY A 85 -16.79 3.19 1.53
CA GLY A 85 -17.28 4.23 2.43
C GLY A 85 -16.24 5.23 2.92
N HIS A 86 -16.66 6.49 3.01
CA HIS A 86 -15.88 7.62 3.53
C HIS A 86 -16.16 7.94 5.01
N GLY A 87 -17.03 7.16 5.66
CA GLY A 87 -17.56 7.46 6.99
C GLY A 87 -16.48 7.48 8.07
N LEU A 88 -15.57 6.51 8.06
CA LEU A 88 -14.49 6.40 9.04
C LEU A 88 -13.59 7.64 9.04
N TRP A 89 -13.08 8.02 7.87
CA TRP A 89 -12.18 9.17 7.73
C TRP A 89 -12.90 10.51 7.92
N ALA A 90 -14.20 10.58 7.60
CA ALA A 90 -15.02 11.74 7.92
C ALA A 90 -15.13 11.94 9.44
N ALA A 91 -15.39 10.85 10.18
CA ALA A 91 -15.49 10.88 11.65
C ALA A 91 -14.15 11.24 12.32
N LEU A 92 -13.03 10.71 11.80
CA LEU A 92 -11.69 11.03 12.30
C LEU A 92 -11.25 12.47 12.00
N GLY A 93 -11.72 13.05 10.88
CA GLY A 93 -11.45 14.43 10.49
C GLY A 93 -9.96 14.78 10.47
N ARG A 94 -9.56 15.76 11.30
CA ARG A 94 -8.16 16.19 11.43
C ARG A 94 -7.26 15.15 12.08
N HIS A 95 -7.83 14.24 12.88
CA HIS A 95 -7.07 13.25 13.65
C HIS A 95 -6.61 12.07 12.81
N GLY A 96 -7.13 11.88 11.59
CA GLY A 96 -6.70 10.81 10.70
C GLY A 96 -5.19 10.82 10.41
N ARG A 97 -4.54 12.00 10.44
CA ARG A 97 -3.07 12.10 10.29
C ARG A 97 -2.31 11.40 11.43
N TYR A 98 -2.88 11.37 12.64
CA TYR A 98 -2.25 10.72 13.78
C TYR A 98 -2.39 9.20 13.72
N LEU A 99 -3.44 8.67 13.09
CA LEU A 99 -3.51 7.25 12.79
C LEU A 99 -2.46 6.83 11.76
N LEU A 100 -2.25 7.65 10.72
CA LEU A 100 -1.17 7.44 9.75
C LEU A 100 0.20 7.44 10.45
N LEU A 101 0.50 8.49 11.23
CA LEU A 101 1.76 8.57 11.97
C LEU A 101 1.90 7.45 13.01
N GLY A 102 0.82 7.10 13.70
CA GLY A 102 0.78 6.02 14.67
C GLY A 102 1.04 4.66 14.04
N SER A 103 0.60 4.43 12.80
CA SER A 103 0.86 3.18 12.08
C SER A 103 2.33 2.98 11.69
N LEU A 104 3.14 4.05 11.65
CA LEU A 104 4.60 3.95 11.49
C LEU A 104 5.28 3.39 12.73
N VAL A 105 4.69 3.53 13.91
CA VAL A 105 5.29 3.06 15.17
C VAL A 105 5.51 1.55 15.18
N PRO A 106 4.50 0.68 14.97
CA PRO A 106 4.72 -0.76 14.96
C PRO A 106 5.65 -1.21 13.81
N LEU A 107 5.57 -0.55 12.64
CA LEU A 107 6.47 -0.82 11.52
C LEU A 107 7.94 -0.49 11.84
N GLY A 108 8.16 0.67 12.47
CA GLY A 108 9.47 1.15 12.89
C GLY A 108 10.04 0.29 14.01
N LEU A 109 9.24 -0.06 15.02
CA LEU A 109 9.66 -0.94 16.11
C LEU A 109 10.03 -2.34 15.59
N ASP A 110 9.25 -2.92 14.69
CA ASP A 110 9.57 -4.21 14.05
C ASP A 110 10.88 -4.15 13.25
N TRP A 111 11.32 -2.97 12.78
CA TRP A 111 12.62 -2.80 12.15
C TRP A 111 13.75 -2.54 13.13
N ILE A 112 13.58 -1.61 14.06
CA ILE A 112 14.61 -1.14 14.98
C ILE A 112 14.96 -2.20 16.02
N GLY A 113 13.97 -2.91 16.56
CA GLY A 113 14.19 -3.91 17.62
C GLY A 113 15.25 -4.96 17.25
N PRO A 114 15.11 -5.65 16.10
CA PRO A 114 16.12 -6.59 15.61
C PRO A 114 17.47 -5.94 15.27
N VAL A 115 17.47 -4.71 14.75
CA VAL A 115 18.72 -3.99 14.42
C VAL A 115 19.51 -3.66 15.70
N LEU A 116 18.82 -3.33 16.78
CA LEU A 116 19.42 -3.06 18.09
C LEU A 116 19.66 -4.33 18.93
N GLY A 117 19.30 -5.51 18.43
CA GLY A 117 19.43 -6.77 19.17
C GLY A 117 18.47 -6.93 20.35
N LEU A 118 17.40 -6.13 20.41
CA LEU A 118 16.44 -6.16 21.53
C LEU A 118 15.51 -7.39 21.46
N TRP A 119 15.07 -7.76 20.26
CA TRP A 119 14.27 -8.97 20.01
C TRP A 119 14.39 -9.41 18.55
N SER A 120 14.04 -10.67 18.24
CA SER A 120 13.96 -11.16 16.87
C SER A 120 12.55 -10.99 16.30
N ASN A 121 12.44 -10.76 14.99
CA ASN A 121 11.16 -10.63 14.30
C ASN A 121 10.94 -11.74 13.27
N GLY A 122 9.74 -12.32 13.27
CA GLY A 122 9.34 -13.37 12.33
C GLY A 122 8.85 -12.82 10.99
N PRO A 123 8.70 -13.67 9.95
CA PRO A 123 8.09 -13.27 8.69
C PRO A 123 6.68 -12.69 8.88
N LEU A 124 5.89 -13.29 9.78
CA LEU A 124 4.52 -12.85 10.05
C LEU A 124 4.47 -11.46 10.70
N SER A 125 5.34 -11.16 11.68
CA SER A 125 5.34 -9.82 12.32
C SER A 125 5.74 -8.73 11.32
N ARG A 126 6.74 -9.01 10.48
CA ARG A 126 7.18 -8.14 9.39
C ARG A 126 6.04 -7.85 8.42
N ALA A 127 5.32 -8.89 8.00
CA ALA A 127 4.19 -8.76 7.08
C ALA A 127 3.02 -8.01 7.71
N LEU A 128 2.62 -8.34 8.95
CA LEU A 128 1.47 -7.72 9.62
C LEU A 128 1.69 -6.23 9.93
N THR A 129 2.89 -5.86 10.38
CA THR A 129 3.23 -4.44 10.61
C THR A 129 3.26 -3.66 9.30
N GLY A 130 3.78 -4.26 8.22
CA GLY A 130 3.69 -3.74 6.87
C GLY A 130 2.25 -3.55 6.38
N LEU A 131 1.40 -4.57 6.57
CA LEU A 131 -0.01 -4.59 6.21
C LEU A 131 -0.80 -3.48 6.90
N LEU A 132 -0.58 -3.33 8.21
CA LEU A 132 -1.21 -2.29 9.02
C LEU A 132 -0.84 -0.90 8.48
N PHE A 133 0.45 -0.63 8.28
CA PHE A 133 0.90 0.66 7.73
C PHE A 133 0.35 0.90 6.32
N GLY A 134 0.48 -0.07 5.41
CA GLY A 134 0.03 0.04 4.03
C GLY A 134 -1.47 0.30 3.92
N SER A 135 -2.29 -0.41 4.70
CA SER A 135 -3.74 -0.23 4.70
C SER A 135 -4.18 1.14 5.22
N ILE A 136 -3.60 1.61 6.33
CA ILE A 136 -3.87 2.94 6.88
C ILE A 136 -3.40 4.04 5.92
N ALA A 137 -2.19 3.92 5.38
CA ALA A 137 -1.62 4.89 4.46
C ALA A 137 -2.44 5.02 3.17
N ALA A 138 -2.72 3.92 2.49
CA ALA A 138 -3.50 3.94 1.26
C ALA A 138 -4.93 4.44 1.49
N SER A 139 -5.60 3.98 2.55
CA SER A 139 -6.98 4.43 2.81
C SER A 139 -7.04 5.92 3.19
N TYR A 140 -6.10 6.42 3.99
CA TYR A 140 -6.02 7.85 4.32
C TYR A 140 -5.76 8.71 3.06
N VAL A 141 -4.77 8.34 2.24
CA VAL A 141 -4.41 9.08 1.03
C VAL A 141 -5.54 9.05 0.00
N THR A 142 -6.15 7.88 -0.20
CA THR A 142 -7.26 7.71 -1.15
C THR A 142 -8.48 8.54 -0.73
N ASP A 143 -8.89 8.49 0.54
CA ASP A 143 -10.00 9.32 1.03
C ASP A 143 -9.72 10.82 0.82
N ARG A 144 -8.49 11.28 1.11
CA ARG A 144 -8.10 12.67 0.91
C ARG A 144 -8.13 13.07 -0.57
N LEU A 145 -7.64 12.22 -1.46
CA LEU A 145 -7.62 12.49 -2.90
C LEU A 145 -9.04 12.54 -3.46
N LEU A 146 -9.89 11.56 -3.12
CA LEU A 146 -11.27 11.50 -3.57
C LEU A 146 -12.08 12.70 -3.09
N ARG A 147 -11.91 13.15 -1.84
CA ARG A 147 -12.54 14.38 -1.34
C ARG A 147 -12.05 15.63 -2.08
N ARG A 148 -10.76 15.71 -2.43
CA ARG A 148 -10.22 16.84 -3.19
C ARG A 148 -10.81 16.90 -4.61
N VAL A 149 -10.87 15.75 -5.29
CA VAL A 149 -11.47 15.63 -6.62
C VAL A 149 -12.95 16.01 -6.60
N ALA A 150 -13.70 15.49 -5.62
CA ALA A 150 -15.11 15.83 -5.45
C ALA A 150 -15.34 17.33 -5.19
N ARG A 151 -14.50 17.97 -4.35
CA ARG A 151 -14.59 19.41 -4.07
C ARG A 151 -14.28 20.26 -5.30
N THR A 152 -13.24 19.90 -6.06
CA THR A 152 -12.84 20.65 -7.27
C THR A 152 -13.95 20.59 -8.32
N ALA A 153 -14.54 19.40 -8.53
CA ALA A 153 -15.67 19.24 -9.44
C ALA A 153 -16.92 20.04 -9.00
N SER A 154 -17.11 20.26 -7.69
CA SER A 154 -18.19 21.13 -7.19
C SER A 154 -17.96 22.62 -7.44
N LEU A 155 -16.69 23.06 -7.48
CA LEU A 155 -16.33 24.46 -7.77
C LEU A 155 -16.42 24.79 -9.28
N GLU A 156 -16.28 23.77 -10.14
CA GLU A 156 -16.41 23.88 -11.60
C GLU A 156 -17.88 23.81 -12.11
N GLY A 157 -18.87 23.72 -11.20
CA GLY A 157 -20.31 23.72 -11.52
C GLY A 157 -20.85 25.09 -11.99
N PRO A 158 -22.08 25.16 -12.54
CA PRO A 158 -22.48 25.85 -13.78
C PRO A 158 -22.49 27.40 -13.74
N GLY A 159 -21.35 28.04 -13.53
CA GLY A 159 -21.19 29.50 -13.55
C GLY A 159 -20.24 30.05 -14.61
N GLN A 160 -19.76 29.22 -15.56
CA GLN A 160 -18.83 29.64 -16.61
C GLN A 160 -19.21 29.03 -17.96
N SER A 161 -20.27 29.55 -18.57
CA SER A 161 -20.49 29.56 -20.03
C SER A 161 -21.65 30.49 -20.35
#